data_AF-A0A945VWI5-F1
#
_entry.id   AF-A0A945VWI5-F1
#
_cell.length_a   1.000
_cell.length_b   1.000
_cell.length_c   1.000
_cell.angle_alpha   90.00
_cell.angle_beta   90.00
_cell.angle_gamma   90.00
#
_symmetry.space_group_name_H-M   'P 1'
#
loop_
_entity.id
_entity.type
_entity.pdbx_description
1 polymer ?
#
loop_
_entity_poly.entity_id
_entity_poly.type
_entity_poly.pdbx_seq_one_letter_code
_entity_poly.pdbx_strand_id
1 'polypeptide(L)'
;MLNIEDGFDKSEQICKMIEGVVEELGINQKLQKIMIKHTPAESPIDMNYLSSDNSSLDLEIVDSLDNLEGRVRHELMHVADQLNEKFKHKDSLVPPEATGAFRRYKYLWNVYIDSRLVKSGKPSYDTQDAREKEIEECYPELSADLRKKCFTFLWGMGLLDFEQISAMSYDLFSTFEELRFLAESHGEKQVTFETMEELKNYGK
;
A
#
# COMPACT_ATOMS: atom_id res chain seq x y z
N MET A 1 24.94 1.23 6.83
CA MET A 1 23.55 0.73 6.73
C MET A 1 22.93 1.24 5.44
N LEU A 2 22.83 2.55 5.26
CA LEU A 2 22.26 3.17 4.07
C LEU A 2 23.31 3.42 2.98
N ASN A 3 22.98 3.15 1.72
CA ASN A 3 23.75 3.51 0.53
C ASN A 3 22.79 4.07 -0.54
N ILE A 4 23.27 4.97 -1.39
CA ILE A 4 22.51 5.54 -2.50
C ILE A 4 23.33 5.41 -3.77
N GLU A 5 22.69 5.05 -4.88
CA GLU A 5 23.33 5.03 -6.19
C GLU A 5 23.73 6.44 -6.64
N ASP A 6 24.72 6.53 -7.54
CA ASP A 6 25.11 7.80 -8.13
C ASP A 6 23.97 8.39 -9.00
N GLY A 7 23.96 9.71 -9.17
CA GLY A 7 23.07 10.39 -10.11
C GLY A 7 21.84 11.07 -9.48
N PHE A 8 21.61 10.90 -8.17
CA PHE A 8 20.58 11.67 -7.45
C PHE A 8 21.02 13.11 -7.23
N ASP A 9 20.21 14.08 -7.67
CA ASP A 9 20.49 15.52 -7.52
C ASP A 9 20.46 15.96 -6.04
N LYS A 10 19.73 15.23 -5.20
CA LYS A 10 19.45 15.56 -3.79
C LYS A 10 19.81 14.44 -2.82
N SER A 11 20.86 13.68 -3.13
CA SER A 11 21.28 12.48 -2.40
C SER A 11 21.39 12.67 -0.88
N GLU A 12 22.06 13.73 -0.40
CA GLU A 12 22.22 13.99 1.04
C GLU A 12 20.87 14.21 1.76
N GLN A 13 19.96 14.97 1.14
CA GLN A 13 18.63 15.24 1.70
C GLN A 13 17.76 13.98 1.74
N ILE A 14 17.81 13.19 0.66
CA ILE A 14 17.13 11.91 0.53
C ILE A 14 17.62 10.94 1.62
N CYS A 15 18.94 10.77 1.74
CA CYS A 15 19.54 9.88 2.73
C CYS A 15 19.13 10.25 4.15
N LYS A 16 19.25 11.54 4.50
CA LYS A 16 18.86 12.04 5.82
C LYS A 16 17.37 11.83 6.13
N MET A 17 16.51 12.02 5.13
CA MET A 17 15.06 11.78 5.28
C MET A 17 14.79 10.29 5.56
N ILE A 18 15.37 9.40 4.75
CA ILE A 18 15.18 7.95 4.89
C ILE A 18 15.74 7.47 6.22
N GLU A 19 16.95 7.88 6.61
CA GLU A 19 17.53 7.54 7.92
C GLU A 19 16.61 7.93 9.07
N GLY A 20 16.09 9.16 9.06
CA GLY A 20 15.17 9.63 10.09
C GLY A 20 13.87 8.81 10.18
N VAL A 21 13.29 8.43 9.03
CA VAL A 21 12.07 7.61 9.01
C VAL A 21 12.34 6.16 9.43
N VAL A 22 13.46 5.57 8.99
CA VAL A 22 13.88 4.21 9.37
C VAL A 22 14.11 4.12 10.89
N GLU A 23 14.73 5.13 11.49
CA GLU A 23 14.90 5.23 12.94
C GLU A 23 13.57 5.41 13.67
N GLU A 24 12.69 6.30 13.18
CA GLU A 24 11.37 6.55 13.76
C GLU A 24 10.51 5.27 13.78
N LEU A 25 10.55 4.47 12.71
CA LEU A 25 9.83 3.20 12.60
C LEU A 25 10.52 2.05 13.36
N GLY A 26 11.75 2.23 13.84
CA GLY A 26 12.53 1.22 14.55
C GLY A 26 12.98 0.04 13.69
N ILE A 27 12.91 0.15 12.36
CA ILE A 27 13.26 -0.92 11.43
C ILE A 27 14.77 -1.02 11.18
N ASN A 28 15.55 0.01 11.55
CA ASN A 28 17.03 -0.02 11.57
C ASN A 28 17.61 -1.14 12.44
N GLN A 29 16.87 -1.64 13.42
CA GLN A 29 17.32 -2.74 14.28
C GLN A 29 17.29 -4.10 13.57
N LYS A 30 16.53 -4.21 12.47
CA LYS A 30 16.32 -5.45 11.71
C LYS A 30 17.08 -5.43 10.39
N LEU A 31 17.15 -4.27 9.74
CA LEU A 31 17.83 -4.11 8.46
C LEU A 31 19.34 -3.88 8.65
N GLN A 32 20.14 -4.66 7.93
CA GLN A 32 21.59 -4.51 7.85
C GLN A 32 22.00 -3.54 6.74
N LYS A 33 21.24 -3.53 5.64
CA LYS A 33 21.53 -2.73 4.44
C LYS A 33 20.26 -2.14 3.83
N ILE A 34 20.33 -0.86 3.48
CA ILE A 34 19.34 -0.18 2.65
C ILE A 34 20.07 0.38 1.43
N MET A 35 19.60 0.07 0.22
CA MET A 35 20.11 0.63 -1.03
C MET A 35 19.04 1.50 -1.68
N ILE A 36 19.37 2.76 -1.96
CA ILE A 36 18.49 3.70 -2.63
C ILE A 36 18.85 3.75 -4.11
N LYS A 37 17.88 3.53 -4.97
CA LYS A 37 18.03 3.39 -6.42
C LYS A 37 17.03 4.29 -7.14
N HIS A 38 17.37 4.69 -8.37
CA HIS A 38 16.40 5.35 -9.22
C HIS A 38 15.31 4.36 -9.63
N THR A 39 14.07 4.84 -9.75
CA THR A 39 13.00 4.07 -10.38
C THR A 39 13.32 3.78 -11.85
N PRO A 40 12.87 2.65 -12.41
CA PRO A 40 12.97 2.38 -13.84
C PRO A 40 12.35 3.52 -14.67
N ALA A 41 13.02 3.94 -15.75
CA ALA A 41 12.57 5.07 -16.58
C ALA A 41 11.15 4.86 -17.17
N GLU A 42 10.77 3.62 -17.44
CA GLU A 42 9.44 3.28 -17.98
C GLU A 42 8.34 3.17 -16.90
N SER A 43 8.70 3.21 -15.62
CA SER A 43 7.77 3.12 -14.50
C SER A 43 8.29 3.94 -13.30
N PRO A 44 8.15 5.27 -13.34
CA PRO A 44 8.64 6.18 -12.31
C PRO A 44 7.72 6.18 -11.08
N ILE A 45 7.66 5.05 -10.38
CA ILE A 45 6.83 4.82 -9.20
C ILE A 45 7.76 4.36 -8.09
N ASP A 46 7.64 4.97 -6.91
CA ASP A 46 8.43 4.54 -5.75
C ASP A 46 8.04 3.10 -5.36
N MET A 47 9.03 2.28 -5.07
CA MET A 47 8.87 0.86 -4.77
C MET A 47 9.85 0.42 -3.68
N ASN A 48 9.45 -0.60 -2.93
CA ASN A 48 10.29 -1.23 -1.93
C ASN A 48 10.45 -2.74 -2.24
N TYR A 49 11.65 -3.25 -2.03
CA TYR A 49 11.98 -4.66 -2.20
C TYR A 49 12.78 -5.15 -0.99
N LEU A 50 12.07 -5.76 -0.06
CA LEU A 50 12.65 -6.41 1.11
C LEU A 50 13.19 -7.80 0.71
N SER A 51 14.42 -8.12 1.09
CA SER A 51 14.99 -9.45 0.86
C SER A 51 14.27 -10.52 1.66
N SER A 52 14.27 -11.76 1.17
CA SER A 52 13.56 -12.89 1.79
C SER A 52 14.06 -13.26 3.20
N ASP A 53 15.28 -12.87 3.55
CA ASP A 53 15.86 -13.02 4.89
C ASP A 53 15.58 -11.81 5.80
N ASN A 54 14.81 -10.83 5.32
CA ASN A 54 14.43 -9.60 6.01
C ASN A 54 15.61 -8.73 6.47
N SER A 55 16.80 -8.90 5.86
CA SER A 55 18.03 -8.22 6.28
C SER A 55 18.44 -7.04 5.39
N SER A 56 17.94 -6.98 4.16
CA SER A 56 18.29 -5.94 3.20
C SER A 56 17.08 -5.40 2.46
N LEU A 57 17.14 -4.12 2.11
CA LEU A 57 16.05 -3.41 1.45
C LEU A 57 16.61 -2.61 0.27
N ASP A 58 16.03 -2.81 -0.91
CA ASP A 58 16.19 -1.89 -2.03
C ASP A 58 14.98 -0.95 -2.06
N LEU A 59 15.23 0.36 -2.03
CA LEU A 59 14.23 1.41 -2.19
C LEU A 59 14.45 2.10 -3.53
N GLU A 60 13.52 1.90 -4.45
CA GLU A 60 13.45 2.66 -5.68
C GLU A 60 12.61 3.91 -5.42
N ILE A 61 13.19 5.09 -5.62
CA ILE A 61 12.50 6.36 -5.38
C ILE A 61 12.62 7.30 -6.57
N VAL A 62 11.57 8.06 -6.82
CA VAL A 62 11.59 9.12 -7.83
C VAL A 62 12.42 10.28 -7.29
N ASP A 63 13.36 10.80 -8.09
CA ASP A 63 14.20 11.96 -7.75
C ASP A 63 13.43 13.29 -7.87
N SER A 64 12.30 13.37 -7.16
CA SER A 64 11.50 14.57 -6.97
C SER A 64 11.32 14.85 -5.49
N LEU A 65 11.52 16.10 -5.09
CA LEU A 65 11.30 16.53 -3.70
C LEU A 65 9.81 16.71 -3.37
N ASP A 66 8.93 16.74 -4.37
CA ASP A 66 7.49 16.98 -4.18
C ASP A 66 6.85 15.86 -3.38
N ASN A 67 6.49 16.12 -2.12
CA ASN A 67 5.99 15.09 -1.20
C ASN A 67 6.97 13.92 -0.94
N LEU A 68 8.30 14.14 -1.05
CA LEU A 68 9.29 13.07 -0.82
C LEU A 68 9.12 12.37 0.53
N GLU A 69 8.84 13.13 1.61
CA GLU A 69 8.63 12.55 2.93
C GLU A 69 7.42 11.60 2.96
N GLY A 70 6.30 11.99 2.34
CA GLY A 70 5.11 11.15 2.28
C GLY A 70 5.35 9.85 1.51
N ARG A 71 6.07 9.92 0.38
CA ARG A 71 6.43 8.74 -0.42
C ARG A 71 7.35 7.79 0.33
N VAL A 72 8.44 8.32 0.91
CA VAL A 72 9.39 7.54 1.73
C VAL A 72 8.70 6.88 2.92
N ARG A 73 7.84 7.62 3.63
CA ARG A 73 7.09 7.08 4.78
C ARG A 73 6.17 5.94 4.37
N HIS A 74 5.48 6.07 3.24
CA HIS A 74 4.59 5.05 2.73
C HIS A 74 5.33 3.75 2.42
N GLU A 75 6.40 3.84 1.62
CA GLU A 75 7.21 2.67 1.26
C GLU A 75 7.85 2.01 2.48
N LEU A 76 8.38 2.80 3.41
CA LEU A 76 8.96 2.26 4.64
C LEU A 76 7.92 1.69 5.61
N MET A 77 6.66 2.14 5.56
CA MET A 77 5.58 1.56 6.35
C MET A 77 5.15 0.19 5.83
N HIS A 78 5.19 -0.07 4.51
CA HIS A 78 5.06 -1.43 3.97
C HIS A 78 6.13 -2.34 4.58
N VAL A 79 7.40 -1.90 4.53
CA VAL A 79 8.52 -2.66 5.10
C VAL A 79 8.35 -2.86 6.61
N ALA A 80 7.94 -1.83 7.35
CA ALA A 80 7.73 -1.93 8.79
C ALA A 80 6.60 -2.92 9.14
N ASP A 81 5.52 -2.94 8.36
CA ASP A 81 4.47 -3.94 8.49
C ASP A 81 5.02 -5.35 8.18
N GLN A 82 5.76 -5.55 7.10
CA GLN A 82 6.37 -6.85 6.74
C GLN A 82 7.31 -7.39 7.83
N LEU A 83 8.10 -6.51 8.45
CA LEU A 83 9.01 -6.86 9.53
C LEU A 83 8.30 -7.07 10.87
N ASN A 84 7.02 -6.69 11.01
CA ASN A 84 6.29 -6.78 12.27
C ASN A 84 5.65 -8.17 12.44
N GLU A 85 6.09 -8.89 13.48
CA GLU A 85 5.57 -10.23 13.81
C GLU A 85 4.06 -10.27 14.05
N LYS A 86 3.45 -9.15 14.49
CA LYS A 86 2.00 -9.06 14.67
C LYS A 86 1.24 -8.91 13.36
N PHE A 87 1.86 -8.33 12.34
CA PHE A 87 1.26 -8.17 11.02
C PHE A 87 1.25 -9.48 10.23
N LYS A 88 2.23 -10.36 10.48
CA LYS A 88 2.29 -11.73 9.95
C LYS A 88 2.25 -11.82 8.41
N HIS A 89 3.08 -11.01 7.75
CA HIS A 89 3.24 -11.08 6.30
C HIS A 89 3.62 -12.51 5.84
N LYS A 90 2.99 -12.98 4.77
CA LYS A 90 3.20 -14.32 4.19
C LYS A 90 3.09 -14.27 2.67
N ASP A 91 4.20 -14.49 1.97
CA ASP A 91 4.23 -14.45 0.49
C ASP A 91 3.17 -15.36 -0.15
N SER A 92 2.85 -16.49 0.50
CA SER A 92 1.84 -17.44 0.04
C SER A 92 0.40 -16.92 0.02
N LEU A 93 0.10 -15.81 0.70
CA LEU A 93 -1.23 -15.18 0.67
C LEU A 93 -1.26 -13.93 -0.21
N VAL A 94 -0.13 -13.49 -0.75
CA VAL A 94 -0.13 -12.41 -1.76
C VAL A 94 -0.90 -12.91 -2.98
N PRO A 95 -1.93 -12.18 -3.47
CA PRO A 95 -2.65 -12.62 -4.66
C PRO A 95 -1.75 -12.67 -5.90
N PRO A 96 -2.01 -13.58 -6.85
CA PRO A 96 -1.20 -13.68 -8.06
C PRO A 96 -1.18 -12.37 -8.83
N GLU A 97 -0.01 -11.98 -9.32
CA GLU A 97 0.14 -10.78 -10.14
C GLU A 97 -0.80 -10.80 -11.36
N ALA A 98 -1.12 -9.61 -11.87
CA ALA A 98 -2.03 -9.41 -13.00
C ALA A 98 -3.48 -9.91 -12.81
N THR A 99 -3.90 -10.23 -11.58
CA THR A 99 -5.31 -10.48 -11.22
C THR A 99 -5.99 -9.24 -10.64
N GLY A 100 -7.33 -9.19 -10.63
CA GLY A 100 -8.07 -8.13 -9.95
C GLY A 100 -7.86 -8.14 -8.44
N ALA A 101 -7.70 -9.33 -7.84
CA ALA A 101 -7.37 -9.48 -6.42
C ALA A 101 -6.03 -8.81 -6.09
N PHE A 102 -5.01 -8.93 -6.94
CA PHE A 102 -3.73 -8.25 -6.71
C PHE A 102 -3.83 -6.72 -6.76
N ARG A 103 -4.66 -6.17 -7.65
CA ARG A 103 -4.94 -4.71 -7.67
C ARG A 103 -5.64 -4.25 -6.39
N ARG A 104 -6.63 -5.01 -5.93
CA ARG A 104 -7.38 -4.75 -4.69
C ARG A 104 -6.48 -4.85 -3.46
N TYR A 105 -5.63 -5.87 -3.41
CA TYR A 105 -4.64 -6.06 -2.36
C TYR A 105 -3.73 -4.84 -2.18
N LYS A 106 -3.13 -4.35 -3.29
CA LYS A 106 -2.31 -3.13 -3.25
C LYS A 106 -3.10 -1.92 -2.76
N TYR A 107 -4.30 -1.73 -3.30
CA TYR A 107 -5.17 -0.63 -2.88
C TYR A 107 -5.49 -0.67 -1.38
N LEU A 108 -5.89 -1.84 -0.86
CA LEU A 108 -6.26 -2.01 0.55
C LEU A 108 -5.08 -1.73 1.48
N TRP A 109 -3.89 -2.24 1.16
CA TRP A 109 -2.70 -1.98 1.97
C TRP A 109 -2.29 -0.51 1.90
N ASN A 110 -2.37 0.12 0.71
CA ASN A 110 -2.08 1.53 0.55
C ASN A 110 -3.04 2.42 1.35
N VAL A 111 -4.35 2.13 1.33
CA VAL A 111 -5.36 2.80 2.18
C VAL A 111 -5.04 2.62 3.66
N TYR A 112 -4.64 1.42 4.07
CA TYR A 112 -4.27 1.13 5.46
C TYR A 112 -3.02 1.92 5.90
N ILE A 113 -2.02 2.07 5.05
CA ILE A 113 -0.81 2.86 5.34
C ILE A 113 -1.12 4.35 5.37
N ASP A 114 -1.73 4.88 4.31
CA ASP A 114 -1.98 6.33 4.20
C ASP A 114 -2.93 6.82 5.30
N SER A 115 -3.94 6.02 5.66
CA SER A 115 -4.82 6.36 6.79
C SER A 115 -4.07 6.41 8.12
N ARG A 116 -3.10 5.51 8.39
CA ARG A 116 -2.27 5.55 9.60
C ARG A 116 -1.31 6.74 9.60
N LEU A 117 -0.75 7.10 8.45
CA LEU A 117 0.10 8.30 8.31
C LEU A 117 -0.71 9.56 8.62
N VAL A 118 -1.87 9.73 7.97
CA VAL A 118 -2.74 10.90 8.19
C VAL A 118 -3.22 10.98 9.64
N LYS A 119 -3.66 9.86 10.25
CA LYS A 119 -4.10 9.83 11.66
C LYS A 119 -2.98 10.15 12.65
N SER A 120 -1.72 9.89 12.28
CA SER A 120 -0.54 10.25 13.10
C SER A 120 0.01 11.65 12.81
N GLY A 121 -0.66 12.42 11.94
CA GLY A 121 -0.24 13.78 11.58
C GLY A 121 1.00 13.81 10.68
N LYS A 122 1.30 12.72 9.98
CA LYS A 122 2.43 12.59 9.06
C LYS A 122 1.96 12.71 7.60
N PRO A 123 2.82 13.18 6.69
CA PRO A 123 2.49 13.19 5.27
C PRO A 123 2.32 11.75 4.76
N SER A 124 1.30 11.55 3.93
CA SER A 124 1.00 10.29 3.23
C SER A 124 1.46 10.33 1.77
N TYR A 125 1.51 9.18 1.10
CA TYR A 125 1.85 9.13 -0.33
C TYR A 125 0.77 9.84 -1.14
N ASP A 126 -0.49 9.44 -0.93
CA ASP A 126 -1.66 10.02 -1.54
C ASP A 126 -2.58 10.67 -0.50
N THR A 127 -3.45 11.56 -0.98
CA THR A 127 -4.48 12.18 -0.14
C THR A 127 -5.65 11.22 0.11
N GLN A 128 -6.41 11.47 1.17
CA GLN A 128 -7.67 10.76 1.43
C GLN A 128 -8.61 10.81 0.22
N ASP A 129 -8.76 11.98 -0.40
CA ASP A 129 -9.61 12.17 -1.59
C ASP A 129 -9.12 11.38 -2.81
N ALA A 130 -7.80 11.27 -2.99
CA ALA A 130 -7.22 10.46 -4.07
C ALA A 130 -7.50 8.97 -3.85
N ARG A 131 -7.33 8.47 -2.62
CA ARG A 131 -7.66 7.08 -2.26
C ARG A 131 -9.16 6.80 -2.34
N GLU A 132 -10.02 7.74 -1.97
CA GLU A 132 -11.48 7.61 -2.13
C GLU A 132 -11.84 7.44 -3.60
N LYS A 133 -11.21 8.18 -4.50
CA LYS A 133 -11.45 8.05 -5.95
C LYS A 133 -10.90 6.73 -6.51
N GLU A 134 -9.74 6.30 -6.05
CA GLU A 134 -9.07 5.08 -6.51
C GLU A 134 -9.93 3.81 -6.32
N ILE A 135 -10.84 3.81 -5.33
CA ILE A 135 -11.73 2.67 -5.09
C ILE A 135 -12.60 2.32 -6.31
N GLU A 136 -12.90 3.30 -7.17
CA GLU A 136 -13.64 3.09 -8.41
C GLU A 136 -12.95 2.11 -9.35
N GLU A 137 -11.62 2.23 -9.47
CA GLU A 137 -10.83 1.36 -10.34
C GLU A 137 -10.71 -0.06 -9.77
N CYS A 138 -10.81 -0.20 -8.45
CA CYS A 138 -10.65 -1.47 -7.74
C CYS A 138 -11.96 -2.23 -7.61
N TYR A 139 -13.08 -1.52 -7.52
CA TYR A 139 -14.42 -2.07 -7.33
C TYR A 139 -15.44 -1.41 -8.27
N PRO A 140 -15.22 -1.47 -9.60
CA PRO A 140 -16.07 -0.79 -10.57
C PRO A 140 -17.50 -1.37 -10.62
N GLU A 141 -17.70 -2.59 -10.13
CA GLU A 141 -19.00 -3.24 -10.02
C GLU A 141 -19.89 -2.68 -8.91
N LEU A 142 -19.30 -2.00 -7.93
CA LEU A 142 -20.03 -1.43 -6.81
C LEU A 142 -20.55 -0.03 -7.16
N SER A 143 -21.72 0.31 -6.66
CA SER A 143 -22.28 1.65 -6.78
C SER A 143 -21.38 2.69 -6.11
N ALA A 144 -21.44 3.94 -6.59
CA ALA A 144 -20.67 5.04 -6.01
C ALA A 144 -20.99 5.26 -4.52
N ASP A 145 -22.24 5.06 -4.10
CA ASP A 145 -22.65 5.20 -2.70
C ASP A 145 -22.06 4.09 -1.82
N LEU A 146 -22.09 2.84 -2.28
CA LEU A 146 -21.49 1.72 -1.55
C LEU A 146 -19.97 1.86 -1.48
N ARG A 147 -19.30 2.19 -2.60
CA ARG A 147 -17.87 2.49 -2.64
C ARG A 147 -17.46 3.53 -1.60
N LYS A 148 -18.17 4.65 -1.53
CA LYS A 148 -17.88 5.71 -0.56
C LYS A 148 -18.01 5.24 0.89
N LYS A 149 -19.05 4.45 1.20
CA LYS A 149 -19.27 3.88 2.55
C LYS A 149 -18.19 2.88 2.92
N CYS A 150 -17.82 1.99 1.99
CA CYS A 150 -16.71 1.06 2.16
C CYS A 150 -15.40 1.81 2.40
N PHE A 151 -15.07 2.82 1.57
CA PHE A 151 -13.88 3.64 1.76
C PHE A 151 -13.85 4.31 3.14
N THR A 152 -14.95 4.95 3.55
CA THR A 152 -15.06 5.61 4.85
C THR A 152 -14.79 4.64 6.00
N PHE A 153 -15.34 3.43 5.92
CA PHE A 153 -15.07 2.37 6.89
C PHE A 153 -13.59 2.01 6.88
N LEU A 154 -13.03 1.65 5.71
CA LEU A 154 -11.64 1.23 5.54
C LEU A 154 -10.64 2.28 6.07
N TRP A 155 -10.85 3.53 5.70
CA TRP A 155 -10.04 4.67 6.15
C TRP A 155 -10.12 4.88 7.65
N GLY A 156 -11.28 4.60 8.26
CA GLY A 156 -11.53 4.72 9.70
C GLY A 156 -10.96 3.57 10.54
N MET A 157 -10.62 2.43 9.93
CA MET A 157 -10.26 1.22 10.67
C MET A 157 -9.02 1.35 11.56
N GLY A 158 -8.96 0.45 12.55
CA GLY A 158 -7.80 0.23 13.42
C GLY A 158 -6.72 -0.63 12.75
N LEU A 159 -5.97 -1.36 13.58
CA LEU A 159 -4.91 -2.24 13.10
C LEU A 159 -5.50 -3.42 12.31
N LEU A 160 -4.92 -3.67 11.13
CA LEU A 160 -5.14 -4.88 10.34
C LEU A 160 -3.91 -5.78 10.42
N ASP A 161 -4.13 -7.09 10.33
CA ASP A 161 -3.08 -8.04 9.95
C ASP A 161 -3.10 -8.34 8.45
N PHE A 162 -2.06 -9.02 8.00
CA PHE A 162 -1.87 -9.34 6.59
C PHE A 162 -2.93 -10.30 6.04
N GLU A 163 -3.41 -11.23 6.86
CA GLU A 163 -4.41 -12.23 6.45
C GLU A 163 -5.76 -11.56 6.16
N GLN A 164 -6.13 -10.56 6.95
CA GLN A 164 -7.30 -9.72 6.72
C GLN A 164 -7.20 -8.94 5.40
N ILE A 165 -6.07 -8.26 5.14
CA ILE A 165 -5.85 -7.53 3.87
C ILE A 165 -5.93 -8.49 2.69
N SER A 166 -5.28 -9.64 2.78
CA SER A 166 -5.32 -10.69 1.75
C SER A 166 -6.74 -11.19 1.52
N ALA A 167 -7.47 -11.59 2.56
CA ALA A 167 -8.84 -12.09 2.43
C ALA A 167 -9.76 -11.06 1.78
N MET A 168 -9.66 -9.79 2.19
CA MET A 168 -10.43 -8.69 1.63
C MET A 168 -10.10 -8.38 0.17
N SER A 169 -8.90 -8.72 -0.30
CA SER A 169 -8.54 -8.55 -1.70
C SER A 169 -9.31 -9.50 -2.64
N TYR A 170 -9.65 -10.69 -2.15
CA TYR A 170 -10.48 -11.66 -2.86
C TYR A 170 -11.97 -11.39 -2.66
N ASP A 171 -12.37 -10.98 -1.45
CA ASP A 171 -13.73 -10.59 -1.11
C ASP A 171 -13.73 -9.50 -0.03
N LEU A 172 -14.02 -8.26 -0.43
CA LEU A 172 -14.05 -7.08 0.43
C LEU A 172 -14.96 -7.27 1.66
N PHE A 173 -15.98 -8.12 1.55
CA PHE A 173 -17.00 -8.36 2.57
C PHE A 173 -16.69 -9.60 3.44
N SER A 174 -15.54 -10.23 3.25
CA SER A 174 -15.14 -11.47 3.94
C SER A 174 -14.84 -11.27 5.42
N THR A 175 -14.21 -10.15 5.77
CA THR A 175 -13.53 -9.99 7.07
C THR A 175 -14.38 -9.24 8.10
N PHE A 176 -15.11 -8.19 7.68
CA PHE A 176 -15.86 -7.33 8.59
C PHE A 176 -17.36 -7.43 8.33
N GLU A 177 -18.13 -7.70 9.38
CA GLU A 177 -19.58 -7.80 9.30
C GLU A 177 -20.21 -6.49 8.83
N GLU A 178 -19.67 -5.34 9.23
CA GLU A 178 -20.15 -4.01 8.82
C GLU A 178 -20.10 -3.83 7.30
N LEU A 179 -19.00 -4.24 6.66
CA LEU A 179 -18.87 -4.19 5.20
C LEU A 179 -19.86 -5.14 4.54
N ARG A 180 -20.06 -6.33 5.10
CA ARG A 180 -21.05 -7.30 4.60
C ARG A 180 -22.47 -6.77 4.70
N PHE A 181 -22.87 -6.23 5.84
CA PHE A 181 -24.18 -5.62 6.04
C PHE A 181 -24.40 -4.42 5.10
N LEU A 182 -23.36 -3.63 4.84
CA LEU A 182 -23.42 -2.56 3.84
C LEU A 182 -23.76 -3.12 2.46
N ALA A 183 -23.06 -4.15 1.98
CA ALA A 183 -23.34 -4.77 0.70
C ALA A 183 -24.76 -5.37 0.63
N GLU A 184 -25.15 -6.13 1.66
CA GLU A 184 -26.47 -6.77 1.75
C GLU A 184 -27.61 -5.76 1.74
N SER A 185 -27.46 -4.65 2.48
CA SER A 185 -28.48 -3.59 2.54
C SER A 185 -28.66 -2.84 1.22
N HIS A 186 -27.66 -2.86 0.33
CA HIS A 186 -27.74 -2.31 -1.02
C HIS A 186 -28.14 -3.36 -2.06
N GLY A 187 -28.20 -4.65 -1.68
CA GLY A 187 -28.44 -5.75 -2.62
C GLY A 187 -27.29 -5.95 -3.61
N GLU A 188 -26.09 -5.45 -3.29
CA GLU A 188 -24.92 -5.49 -4.14
C GLU A 188 -23.98 -6.63 -3.74
N LYS A 189 -23.20 -7.13 -4.71
CA LYS A 189 -22.21 -8.19 -4.50
C LYS A 189 -20.95 -7.88 -5.27
N GLN A 190 -19.81 -8.28 -4.71
CA GLN A 190 -18.53 -8.18 -5.40
C GLN A 190 -18.47 -9.17 -6.56
N VAL A 191 -17.81 -8.78 -7.64
CA VAL A 191 -17.45 -9.64 -8.78
C VAL A 191 -15.99 -10.05 -8.65
N THR A 192 -15.69 -11.31 -8.99
CA THR A 192 -14.31 -11.79 -9.12
C THR A 192 -13.79 -11.48 -10.51
N PHE A 193 -12.59 -10.89 -10.57
CA PHE A 193 -11.88 -10.60 -11.81
C PHE A 193 -10.59 -11.42 -11.85
N GLU A 194 -10.54 -12.41 -12.73
CA GLU A 194 -9.40 -13.32 -12.90
C GLU A 194 -8.21 -12.60 -13.54
N THR A 195 -8.47 -11.52 -14.29
CA THR A 195 -7.42 -10.72 -14.93
C THR A 195 -7.60 -9.21 -14.71
N MET A 196 -6.50 -8.47 -14.83
CA MET A 196 -6.52 -7.01 -14.86
C MET A 196 -7.30 -6.45 -16.06
N GLU A 197 -7.37 -7.20 -17.17
CA GLU A 197 -8.13 -6.78 -18.34
C GLU A 197 -9.64 -6.82 -18.08
N GLU A 198 -10.12 -7.89 -17.44
CA GLU A 198 -11.52 -8.00 -17.02
C GLU A 198 -11.92 -6.86 -16.08
N LEU A 199 -11.08 -6.57 -15.07
CA LEU A 199 -11.30 -5.46 -14.15
C LEU A 199 -11.36 -4.11 -14.89
N LYS A 200 -10.38 -3.83 -15.76
CA LYS A 200 -10.27 -2.55 -16.48
C LYS A 200 -11.39 -2.32 -17.50
N ASN A 201 -11.95 -3.40 -18.05
CA ASN A 201 -12.98 -3.33 -19.09
C ASN A 201 -14.40 -3.50 -18.52
N TYR A 202 -14.55 -3.70 -17.22
CA TYR A 202 -15.85 -3.82 -16.59
C TYR A 202 -16.70 -2.55 -16.79
N GLY A 203 -17.89 -2.70 -17.36
CA GLY A 203 -18.84 -1.60 -17.58
C GLY A 203 -18.48 -0.64 -18.72
N LYS A 204 -17.49 -0.97 -19.56
CA LYS A 204 -17.14 -0.22 -20.79
C LYS A 204 -17.81 -0.77 -22.04
#